data_AF-A0A926VRC2-F1
#
_entry.id   AF-A0A926VRC2-F1
#
_cell.length_a   1.000
_cell.length_b   1.000
_cell.length_c   1.000
_cell.angle_alpha   90.00
_cell.angle_beta   90.00
_cell.angle_gamma   90.00
#
_symmetry.space_group_name_H-M   'P 1'
#
loop_
_entity.id
_entity.type
_entity.pdbx_description
1 polymer ?
#
loop_
_entity_poly.entity_id
_entity_poly.type
_entity_poly.pdbx_seq_one_letter_code
_entity_poly.pdbx_strand_id
1 'polypeptide(L)' 'MLRVKSPILACSSEDQTIRLWNIETGECLKILRTPRPYEGMNIIGAVGLTESVQSSLLALGAIIESY' A
#
# COMPACT_ATOMS: atom_id res chain seq x y z
N MET A 1 20.14 32.48 -5.18
CA MET A 1 18.87 32.26 -4.45
C MET A 1 18.96 30.90 -3.78
N LEU A 2 19.15 30.84 -2.46
CA LEU A 2 19.25 29.57 -1.72
C LEU A 2 17.83 29.11 -1.38
N ARG A 3 17.41 27.95 -1.90
CA ARG A 3 16.12 27.35 -1.59
C ARG A 3 16.26 26.62 -0.26
N VAL A 4 15.71 27.19 0.81
CA VAL A 4 15.57 26.50 2.10
C VAL A 4 14.64 25.31 1.87
N LYS A 5 15.13 24.10 2.13
CA LYS A 5 14.29 22.89 2.09
C LYS A 5 13.56 22.81 3.43
N SER A 6 12.24 22.88 3.42
CA SER A 6 11.42 22.61 4.60
C SER A 6 11.72 21.21 5.13
N PRO A 7 11.85 21.02 6.45
CA PRO A 7 12.13 19.72 7.04
C PRO A 7 10.93 18.79 6.85
N ILE A 8 11.20 17.58 6.34
CA ILE A 8 10.22 16.53 6.15
C ILE A 8 10.36 15.53 7.29
N LEU A 9 9.25 15.24 7.99
CA LEU A 9 9.18 14.16 8.97
C LEU A 9 8.68 12.89 8.29
N ALA A 10 9.40 11.78 8.46
CA ALA A 10 8.93 10.45 8.11
C ALA A 10 8.52 9.71 9.38
N CYS A 11 7.30 9.19 9.41
CA CYS A 11 6.79 8.38 10.52
C CYS A 11 6.31 7.03 10.00
N SER A 12 6.70 5.94 10.64
CA SER A 12 6.16 4.60 10.40
C SER A 12 5.02 4.34 11.37
N SER A 13 3.97 3.69 10.89
CA SER A 13 2.80 3.32 11.68
C SER A 13 2.60 1.81 11.68
N GLU A 14 1.92 1.30 12.70
CA GLU A 14 1.54 -0.12 12.81
C GLU A 14 0.58 -0.55 11.68
N ASP A 15 -0.08 0.42 11.03
CA ASP A 15 -0.89 0.20 9.82
C ASP A 15 -0.06 -0.15 8.56
N GLN A 16 1.25 -0.39 8.72
CA GLN A 16 2.19 -0.72 7.65
C GLN A 16 2.36 0.42 6.62
N THR A 17 2.04 1.66 7.02
CA THR A 17 2.29 2.85 6.21
C THR A 17 3.41 3.70 6.79
N ILE A 18 4.14 4.35 5.87
CA ILE A 18 5.07 5.42 6.20
C ILE A 18 4.46 6.72 5.69
N ARG A 19 4.25 7.68 6.59
CA ARG A 19 3.69 8.99 6.26
C ARG A 19 4.79 10.05 6.24
N LEU A 20 4.83 10.83 5.17
CA LEU A 20 5.70 11.99 5.02
C LEU A 20 4.91 13.25 5.35
N TRP A 21 5.43 14.06 6.27
CA TRP A 21 4.79 15.28 6.72
C TRP A 21 5.70 16.48 6.48
N ASN A 22 5.11 17.59 6.04
CA ASN A 22 5.76 18.89 6.13
C ASN A 22 5.58 19.40 7.56
N ILE A 23 6.68 19.61 8.28
CA ILE A 23 6.62 20.04 9.69
C ILE A 23 6.17 21.50 9.82
N GLU A 24 6.47 22.34 8.82
CA GLU A 24 6.13 23.77 8.85
C GLU A 24 4.63 23.99 8.63
N THR A 25 4.00 23.21 7.74
CA THR A 25 2.57 23.35 7.41
C THR A 25 1.68 22.34 8.15
N GLY A 26 2.26 21.25 8.67
CA GLY A 26 1.51 20.13 9.23
C GLY A 26 0.83 19.24 8.18
N GLU A 27 1.07 19.48 6.89
CA GLU A 27 0.42 18.73 5.81
C GLU A 27 1.05 17.35 5.61
N CYS A 28 0.21 16.34 5.41
CA CYS A 28 0.67 15.03 4.95
C CYS A 28 0.97 15.10 3.45
N LEU A 29 2.25 15.07 3.12
CA LEU A 29 2.73 15.15 1.74
C LEU A 29 2.52 13.84 0.98
N LYS A 30 2.70 12.71 1.67
CA LYS A 30 2.61 11.39 1.04
C LYS A 30 2.39 10.29 2.06
N ILE A 31 1.64 9.27 1.65
CA ILE A 31 1.56 7.98 2.35
C ILE A 31 2.23 6.94 1.45
N LEU A 32 3.27 6.32 1.97
CA LEU A 32 3.97 5.21 1.35
C LEU A 32 3.47 3.93 2.01
N ARG A 33 3.13 2.92 1.21
CA ARG A 33 2.84 1.57 1.68
C ARG A 33 3.64 0.60 0.84
N THR A 34 4.13 -0.47 1.45
CA THR A 34 4.63 -1.60 0.67
C THR A 34 3.44 -2.27 -0.01
N PRO A 35 3.49 -2.57 -1.31
CA PRO A 35 2.45 -3.35 -1.97
C PRO A 35 2.27 -4.68 -1.24
N ARG A 36 1.03 -5.15 -1.10
CA ARG A 36 0.82 -6.50 -0.57
C ARG A 36 1.41 -7.50 -1.56
N PRO A 37 1.99 -8.64 -1.12
CA PRO A 37 2.65 -9.59 -2.03
C PRO A 37 1.75 -10.11 -3.16
N TYR A 38 0.43 -10.08 -2.96
CA TYR A 38 -0.56 -10.56 -3.90
C TYR A 38 -1.39 -9.42 -4.53
N GLU A 39 -1.06 -8.15 -4.23
CA GLU A 39 -1.80 -7.00 -4.74
C GLU A 39 -1.81 -6.99 -6.27
N GLY A 40 -3.00 -7.11 -6.85
CA GLY A 40 -3.18 -7.17 -8.31
C GLY A 40 -2.84 -8.52 -8.94
N MET A 41 -2.53 -9.56 -8.16
CA MET A 41 -2.33 -10.91 -8.68
C MET A 41 -3.67 -11.46 -9.18
N ASN A 42 -3.78 -11.69 -10.49
CA ASN A 42 -4.96 -12.29 -11.08
C ASN A 42 -4.95 -13.82 -10.88
N ILE A 43 -5.98 -14.34 -10.20
CA ILE A 43 -6.16 -15.79 -9.97
C ILE A 43 -7.31 -16.39 -10.78
N ILE A 44 -7.81 -15.68 -11.80
CA ILE A 44 -8.81 -16.20 -12.75
C ILE A 44 -8.26 -17.46 -13.42
N GLY A 45 -9.03 -18.55 -13.37
CA GLY A 45 -8.66 -19.83 -13.98
C GLY A 45 -7.70 -20.69 -13.15
N ALA A 46 -7.33 -20.26 -11.94
CA ALA A 46 -6.57 -21.10 -11.02
C ALA A 46 -7.41 -22.34 -10.61
N VAL A 47 -6.91 -23.53 -10.93
CA VAL A 47 -7.54 -24.81 -10.59
C VAL A 47 -7.04 -25.35 -9.25
N GLY A 48 -7.90 -26.04 -8.51
CA GLY A 48 -7.53 -26.68 -7.24
C GLY A 48 -7.50 -25.76 -6.01
N LEU A 49 -7.94 -24.51 -6.12
CA LEU A 49 -8.13 -23.62 -4.97
C LEU A 49 -9.48 -23.89 -4.29
N THR A 50 -9.47 -24.05 -2.97
CA THR A 50 -10.71 -24.05 -2.17
C THR A 50 -11.21 -22.61 -1.99
N GLU A 51 -12.50 -22.46 -1.72
CA GLU A 51 -13.10 -21.14 -1.43
C GLU A 51 -12.41 -20.41 -0.28
N SER A 52 -11.94 -21.15 0.74
CA SER A 52 -11.18 -20.59 1.86
C SER A 52 -9.83 -20.02 1.45
N VAL A 53 -9.13 -20.66 0.50
CA VAL A 53 -7.85 -20.18 -0.03
C VAL A 53 -8.09 -18.98 -0.94
N GLN A 54 -9.13 -19.01 -1.77
CA GLN A 54 -9.51 -17.85 -2.59
C GLN A 54 -9.83 -16.64 -1.72
N SER A 55 -10.61 -16.82 -0.65
CA SER A 55 -10.93 -15.75 0.30
C SER A 55 -9.67 -15.17 0.97
N SER A 56 -8.74 -16.05 1.34
CA SER A 56 -7.45 -15.63 1.91
C SER A 56 -6.61 -14.83 0.91
N LEU A 57 -6.53 -15.26 -0.35
CA LEU A 57 -5.78 -14.57 -1.40
C LEU A 57 -6.40 -13.21 -1.75
N LEU A 58 -7.72 -13.13 -1.84
CA LEU A 58 -8.45 -11.87 -2.01
C LEU A 58 -8.16 -10.89 -0.85
N ALA A 59 -8.17 -11.37 0.40
CA ALA A 59 -7.81 -10.54 1.56
C ALA A 59 -6.37 -10.02 1.49
N LEU A 60 -5.47 -10.80 0.88
CA LEU A 60 -4.08 -10.41 0.64
C LEU A 60 -3.87 -9.53 -0.61
N GLY A 61 -4.93 -9.26 -1.39
CA GLY A 61 -4.91 -8.30 -2.51
C GLY A 61 -4.98 -8.93 -3.90
N ALA A 62 -5.17 -10.24 -4.02
CA ALA A 62 -5.43 -10.87 -5.31
C ALA A 62 -6.74 -10.37 -5.92
N ILE A 63 -6.87 -10.49 -7.24
CA ILE A 63 -8.04 -10.04 -8.01
C ILE A 63 -8.61 -11.19 -8.83
N ILE A 64 -9.93 -11.17 -9.05
CA ILE A 64 -10.67 -12.15 -9.87
C ILE A 64 -11.43 -11.44 -11.00
N GLU A 65 -10.96 -10.25 -11.43
CA GLU A 65 -11.53 -9.52 -12.56
C GLU A 65 -10.42 -9.03 -13.49
N SER A 66 -10.61 -9.16 -14.80
CA SER A 66 -9.86 -8.39 -15.79
C SER A 66 -10.63 -7.11 -16.07
N TYR A 67 -10.00 -5.94 -15.85
CA TYR A 67 -10.51 -4.65 -16.30
C TYR A 67 -10.71 -4.61 -17.82
#